data_AF-A0A965ZBQ3-F1
#
_entry.id   AF-A0A965ZBQ3-F1
#
_cell.length_a   1.000
_cell.length_b   1.000
_cell.length_c   1.000
_cell.angle_alpha   90.00
_cell.angle_beta   90.00
_cell.angle_gamma   90.00
#
_symmetry.space_group_name_H-M   'P 1'
#
loop_
_entity.id
_entity.type
_entity.pdbx_description
1 polymer ?
#
loop_
_entity_poly.entity_id
_entity_poly.type
_entity_poly.pdbx_seq_one_letter_code
_entity_poly.pdbx_strand_id
1 'polypeptide(L)'
;MKLAENIDIDFDHELKFSPFPFKEVILSDTHFIDILKQDYLQAPLQPKPYLYLREFFTDKEWEQDRAESHTRTRTVSSNSHPIAAGFVADTPLETLSKRLTEEFFKMAVAKTLEQKYYGHRILETTLAKLLKQIADQLDVFKQYAIDHTDVSSYQAYARAASKSIVKELDKIHDLKFRTALLEVMLAADIDTELTILMVVKKLSEPEKNSVRKRFIILKAYADEIFQETKDQLLSLGEDDRLAKEEIATSTQVIDRGHGYYDWHDRFFSYDLNNYQFSERTAPGNIKKQFRLRQIVLETKFLHAFKSATADALKALLDEQFELTPARKEDFLNYVEIIGNANLKSSFQGASIKKADVFRVWMKDKRGLLPESQLQKHAEKDTGSLFLDPLRTSQFLEILKKVEPPILNEQGHYRLGERSKSAIVAWFDILDRAGKIRTGLTAGKKTELINQLIPDLNIDKRSFGNTHKRAFKDYHHQLETLIKKL
;
A
#
# COMPACT_ATOMS: atom_id res chain seq x y z
N MET A 1 15.62 -50.30 -6.34
CA MET A 1 15.18 -49.22 -5.43
C MET A 1 13.87 -49.63 -4.79
N LYS A 2 13.69 -49.34 -3.50
CA LYS A 2 12.41 -49.61 -2.80
C LYS A 2 11.45 -48.43 -3.01
N LEU A 3 10.14 -48.69 -3.03
CA LEU A 3 9.11 -47.65 -3.20
C LEU A 3 9.31 -46.46 -2.24
N ALA A 4 9.70 -46.73 -0.98
CA ALA A 4 9.95 -45.70 0.03
C ALA A 4 11.10 -44.73 -0.33
N GLU A 5 12.18 -45.21 -0.95
CA GLU A 5 13.30 -44.37 -1.39
C GLU A 5 12.90 -43.45 -2.55
N ASN A 6 11.94 -43.86 -3.37
CA ASN A 6 11.45 -43.06 -4.48
C ASN A 6 10.50 -41.95 -4.04
N ILE A 7 9.79 -42.11 -2.91
CA ILE A 7 8.80 -41.14 -2.43
C ILE A 7 9.47 -39.83 -1.99
N ASP A 8 10.58 -39.89 -1.27
CA ASP A 8 11.30 -38.67 -0.85
C ASP A 8 11.86 -37.91 -2.06
N ILE A 9 12.44 -38.64 -3.00
CA ILE A 9 12.99 -38.02 -4.21
C ILE A 9 11.86 -37.48 -5.11
N ASP A 10 10.70 -38.14 -5.13
CA ASP A 10 9.50 -37.67 -5.83
C ASP A 10 8.93 -36.41 -5.21
N PHE A 11 8.84 -36.37 -3.87
CA PHE A 11 8.46 -35.17 -3.16
C PHE A 11 9.39 -34.00 -3.47
N ASP A 12 10.71 -34.18 -3.40
CA ASP A 12 11.68 -33.12 -3.68
C ASP A 12 11.59 -32.63 -5.14
N HIS A 13 11.43 -33.57 -6.08
CA HIS A 13 11.24 -33.25 -7.49
C HIS A 13 9.95 -32.46 -7.70
N GLU A 14 8.82 -32.92 -7.17
CA GLU A 14 7.55 -32.22 -7.25
C GLU A 14 7.61 -30.84 -6.59
N LEU A 15 8.24 -30.73 -5.43
CA LEU A 15 8.41 -29.47 -4.72
C LEU A 15 9.23 -28.50 -5.58
N LYS A 16 10.26 -28.97 -6.27
CA LYS A 16 11.12 -28.16 -7.15
C LYS A 16 10.44 -27.73 -8.44
N PHE A 17 9.64 -28.58 -9.07
CA PHE A 17 9.12 -28.32 -10.43
C PHE A 17 7.63 -27.99 -10.51
N SER A 18 6.83 -28.31 -9.50
CA SER A 18 5.39 -28.04 -9.54
C SER A 18 5.11 -26.53 -9.44
N PRO A 19 4.24 -25.99 -10.32
CA PRO A 19 3.77 -24.61 -10.21
C PRO A 19 2.61 -24.55 -9.23
N PHE A 20 2.91 -24.47 -7.94
CA PHE A 20 1.89 -24.25 -6.91
C PHE A 20 2.16 -22.93 -6.17
N PRO A 21 1.12 -22.23 -5.68
CA PRO A 21 1.28 -20.89 -5.11
C PRO A 21 1.90 -20.92 -3.71
N PHE A 22 2.49 -19.80 -3.31
CA PHE A 22 3.15 -19.60 -2.00
C PHE A 22 4.28 -20.59 -1.70
N LYS A 23 4.94 -21.09 -2.73
CA LYS A 23 6.07 -22.02 -2.62
C LYS A 23 7.21 -21.45 -1.78
N GLU A 24 7.43 -20.14 -1.86
CA GLU A 24 8.43 -19.43 -1.07
C GLU A 24 8.14 -19.52 0.44
N VAL A 25 6.87 -19.49 0.83
CA VAL A 25 6.45 -19.65 2.23
C VAL A 25 6.77 -21.05 2.71
N ILE A 26 6.38 -22.08 1.94
CA ILE A 26 6.65 -23.47 2.31
C ILE A 26 8.15 -23.73 2.43
N LEU A 27 8.96 -23.19 1.52
CA LEU A 27 10.41 -23.36 1.54
C LEU A 27 11.11 -22.58 2.67
N SER A 28 10.44 -21.60 3.28
CA SER A 28 11.02 -20.76 4.32
C SER A 28 11.13 -21.45 5.69
N ASP A 29 10.37 -22.52 5.92
CA ASP A 29 10.32 -23.24 7.19
C ASP A 29 10.17 -24.75 6.98
N THR A 30 11.10 -25.54 7.52
CA THR A 30 11.08 -27.01 7.46
C THR A 30 9.77 -27.60 7.98
N HIS A 31 9.16 -26.98 8.99
CA HIS A 31 7.86 -27.43 9.52
C HIS A 31 6.74 -27.41 8.47
N PHE A 32 6.73 -26.40 7.59
CA PHE A 32 5.73 -26.31 6.52
C PHE A 32 5.98 -27.33 5.43
N ILE A 33 7.25 -27.65 5.16
CA ILE A 33 7.63 -28.75 4.27
C ILE A 33 7.09 -30.07 4.82
N ASP A 34 7.24 -30.32 6.11
CA ASP A 34 6.76 -31.55 6.76
C ASP A 34 5.23 -31.67 6.71
N ILE A 35 4.49 -30.57 6.93
CA ILE A 35 3.02 -30.54 6.76
C ILE A 35 2.64 -30.92 5.32
N LEU A 36 3.27 -30.29 4.33
CA LEU A 36 3.00 -30.59 2.93
C LEU A 36 3.35 -32.04 2.59
N LYS A 37 4.46 -32.56 3.12
CA LYS A 37 4.90 -33.94 2.93
C LYS A 37 3.93 -34.94 3.54
N GLN A 38 3.36 -34.66 4.71
CA GLN A 38 2.34 -35.52 5.29
C GLN A 38 1.08 -35.59 4.41
N ASP A 39 0.61 -34.45 3.90
CA ASP A 39 -0.53 -34.39 2.97
C ASP A 39 -0.21 -35.03 1.61
N TYR A 40 1.04 -34.90 1.15
CA TYR A 40 1.57 -35.54 -0.05
C TYR A 40 1.46 -37.07 -0.01
N LEU A 41 1.82 -37.67 1.13
CA LEU A 41 1.72 -39.12 1.31
C LEU A 41 0.29 -39.65 1.28
N GLN A 42 -0.71 -38.78 1.50
CA GLN A 42 -2.14 -39.14 1.43
C GLN A 42 -2.73 -38.96 0.02
N ALA A 43 -2.03 -38.27 -0.88
CA ALA A 43 -2.51 -38.06 -2.25
C ALA A 43 -2.53 -39.38 -3.04
N PRO A 44 -3.34 -39.50 -4.11
CA PRO A 44 -3.37 -40.72 -4.89
C PRO A 44 -2.05 -40.95 -5.65
N LEU A 45 -1.64 -42.21 -5.74
CA LEU A 45 -0.48 -42.62 -6.52
C LEU A 45 -0.78 -42.54 -8.02
N GLN A 46 0.15 -41.97 -8.77
CA GLN A 46 0.08 -41.85 -10.22
C GLN A 46 1.38 -42.26 -10.88
N PRO A 47 1.33 -42.80 -12.11
CA PRO A 47 2.52 -43.12 -12.87
C PRO A 47 3.32 -41.85 -13.17
N LYS A 48 4.63 -41.86 -12.84
CA LYS A 48 5.57 -40.76 -13.05
C LYS A 48 6.67 -41.14 -14.06
N PRO A 49 6.64 -40.58 -15.28
CA PRO A 49 7.67 -40.86 -16.28
C PRO A 49 9.09 -40.55 -15.80
N TYR A 50 9.28 -39.48 -15.03
CA TYR A 50 10.63 -39.08 -14.60
C TYR A 50 11.26 -40.10 -13.63
N LEU A 51 10.48 -40.80 -12.80
CA LEU A 51 10.99 -41.90 -11.95
C LEU A 51 11.52 -43.05 -12.80
N TYR A 52 10.88 -43.31 -13.93
CA TYR A 52 11.33 -44.31 -14.89
C TYR A 52 12.60 -43.87 -15.63
N LEU A 53 12.62 -42.63 -16.13
CA LEU A 53 13.77 -42.08 -16.85
C LEU A 53 15.05 -42.02 -16.01
N ARG A 54 14.96 -41.84 -14.70
CA ARG A 54 16.13 -41.82 -13.78
C ARG A 54 16.86 -43.14 -13.65
N GLU A 55 16.25 -44.26 -14.07
CA GLU A 55 16.97 -45.53 -14.16
C GLU A 55 17.93 -45.59 -15.35
N PHE A 56 17.68 -44.77 -16.38
CA PHE A 56 18.45 -44.75 -17.61
C PHE A 56 19.40 -43.56 -17.69
N PHE A 57 19.06 -42.46 -17.01
CA PHE A 57 19.81 -41.20 -17.05
C PHE A 57 20.12 -40.70 -15.66
N THR A 58 21.38 -40.33 -15.45
CA THR A 58 21.80 -39.58 -14.29
C THR A 58 21.47 -38.10 -14.44
N ASP A 59 21.31 -37.40 -13.31
CA ASP A 59 21.05 -35.94 -13.33
C ASP A 59 22.19 -35.17 -14.02
N LYS A 60 23.43 -35.68 -13.95
CA LYS A 60 24.60 -35.11 -14.65
C LYS A 60 24.51 -35.20 -16.16
N GLU A 61 24.05 -36.33 -16.69
CA GLU A 61 23.85 -36.50 -18.15
C GLU A 61 22.78 -35.55 -18.67
N TRP A 62 21.70 -35.36 -17.90
CA TRP A 62 20.67 -34.38 -18.21
C TRP A 62 21.18 -32.94 -18.21
N GLU A 63 21.99 -32.57 -17.21
CA GLU A 63 22.57 -31.22 -17.14
C GLU A 63 23.54 -30.95 -18.29
N GLN A 64 24.34 -31.94 -18.68
CA GLN A 64 25.27 -31.83 -19.80
C GLN A 64 24.53 -31.66 -21.14
N ASP A 65 23.52 -32.50 -21.41
CA ASP A 65 22.74 -32.41 -22.65
C ASP A 65 21.97 -31.08 -22.74
N ARG A 66 21.47 -30.57 -21.60
CA ARG A 66 20.80 -29.26 -21.55
C ARG A 66 21.76 -28.10 -21.83
N ALA A 67 22.99 -28.17 -21.33
CA ALA A 67 24.03 -27.18 -21.65
C ALA A 67 24.38 -27.18 -23.14
N GLU A 68 24.50 -28.37 -23.75
CA GLU A 68 24.73 -28.52 -25.20
C GLU A 68 23.53 -28.02 -26.02
N SER A 69 22.31 -28.35 -25.62
CA SER A 69 21.06 -27.90 -26.27
C SER A 69 20.94 -26.37 -26.25
N HIS A 70 21.27 -25.72 -25.12
CA HIS A 70 21.28 -24.26 -25.02
C HIS A 70 22.25 -23.56 -25.97
N THR A 71 23.40 -24.18 -26.30
CA THR A 71 24.31 -23.64 -27.31
C THR A 71 23.75 -23.72 -28.73
N ARG A 72 22.84 -24.68 -29.01
CA ARG A 72 22.17 -24.86 -30.30
C ARG A 72 20.98 -23.89 -30.47
N THR A 73 20.26 -23.59 -29.39
CA THR A 73 19.22 -22.56 -29.33
C THR A 73 19.82 -21.16 -29.16
N ARG A 74 20.63 -20.67 -30.12
CA ARG A 74 20.97 -19.23 -30.14
C ARG A 74 19.77 -18.45 -30.64
N THR A 75 19.29 -17.49 -29.85
CA THR A 75 18.32 -16.49 -30.29
C THR A 75 18.90 -15.71 -31.47
N VAL A 76 18.30 -15.88 -32.64
CA VAL A 76 18.59 -15.05 -33.81
C VAL A 76 17.95 -13.68 -33.56
N SER A 77 18.68 -12.77 -32.92
CA SER A 77 18.27 -11.36 -32.87
C SER A 77 18.55 -10.74 -34.22
N SER A 78 17.52 -10.61 -35.07
CA SER A 78 17.61 -9.76 -36.25
C SER A 78 16.76 -8.52 -36.07
N ASN A 79 17.39 -7.38 -36.34
CA ASN A 79 16.69 -6.12 -36.52
C ASN A 79 15.72 -6.26 -37.70
N SER A 80 14.42 -6.14 -37.42
CA SER A 80 13.35 -5.75 -38.35
C SER A 80 12.87 -6.71 -39.46
N HIS A 81 13.33 -7.97 -39.54
CA HIS A 81 12.78 -8.93 -40.52
C HIS A 81 12.14 -10.15 -39.84
N PRO A 82 10.93 -10.59 -40.25
CA PRO A 82 10.36 -11.84 -39.77
C PRO A 82 11.22 -13.00 -40.29
N ILE A 83 11.89 -13.69 -39.38
CA ILE A 83 12.63 -14.92 -39.67
C ILE A 83 11.77 -16.10 -39.21
N ALA A 84 11.70 -17.16 -40.01
CA ALA A 84 11.10 -18.42 -39.58
C ALA A 84 11.82 -18.93 -38.31
N ALA A 85 11.07 -19.44 -37.34
CA ALA A 85 11.66 -20.07 -36.16
C ALA A 85 12.60 -21.21 -36.61
N GLY A 86 13.86 -21.18 -36.18
CA GLY A 86 14.80 -22.25 -36.48
C GLY A 86 14.32 -23.57 -35.86
N PHE A 87 14.19 -24.61 -36.67
CA PHE A 87 13.98 -25.96 -36.16
C PHE A 87 15.30 -26.45 -35.55
N VAL A 88 15.31 -26.66 -34.24
CA VAL A 88 16.44 -27.27 -33.54
C VAL A 88 16.20 -28.78 -33.54
N ALA A 89 17.16 -29.53 -34.07
CA ALA A 89 17.10 -30.99 -34.05
C ALA A 89 17.26 -31.49 -32.60
N ASP A 90 16.46 -32.48 -32.23
CA ASP A 90 16.55 -33.14 -30.93
C ASP A 90 17.97 -33.71 -30.71
N THR A 91 18.45 -33.67 -29.48
CA THR A 91 19.67 -34.38 -29.11
C THR A 91 19.44 -35.90 -29.13
N PRO A 92 20.50 -36.72 -29.21
CA PRO A 92 20.38 -38.17 -29.04
C PRO A 92 19.71 -38.54 -27.70
N LEU A 93 20.00 -37.78 -26.63
CA LEU A 93 19.39 -38.00 -25.32
C LEU A 93 17.91 -37.65 -25.31
N GLU A 94 17.51 -36.52 -25.89
CA GLU A 94 16.10 -36.13 -26.05
C GLU A 94 15.32 -37.16 -26.88
N THR A 95 15.92 -37.66 -27.96
CA THR A 95 15.32 -38.70 -28.80
C THR A 95 15.09 -39.99 -27.99
N LEU A 96 16.09 -40.41 -27.22
CA LEU A 96 15.99 -41.59 -26.36
C LEU A 96 14.97 -41.38 -25.23
N SER A 97 14.95 -40.21 -24.60
CA SER A 97 14.00 -39.83 -23.57
C SER A 97 12.56 -39.88 -24.06
N LYS A 98 12.28 -39.36 -25.27
CA LYS A 98 10.95 -39.44 -25.90
C LYS A 98 10.54 -40.90 -26.10
N ARG A 99 11.43 -41.74 -26.63
CA ARG A 99 11.17 -43.18 -26.81
C ARG A 99 10.88 -43.89 -25.49
N LEU A 100 11.69 -43.67 -24.45
CA LEU A 100 11.49 -44.26 -23.12
C LEU A 100 10.18 -43.78 -22.48
N THR A 101 9.81 -42.52 -22.70
CA THR A 101 8.54 -41.95 -22.24
C THR A 101 7.34 -42.62 -22.95
N GLU A 102 7.43 -42.86 -24.25
CA GLU A 102 6.40 -43.62 -24.98
C GLU A 102 6.28 -45.06 -24.47
N GLU A 103 7.41 -45.71 -24.20
CA GLU A 103 7.45 -47.06 -23.61
C GLU A 103 6.78 -47.09 -22.24
N PHE A 104 7.12 -46.12 -21.38
CA PHE A 104 6.50 -45.92 -20.08
C PHE A 104 4.97 -45.81 -20.18
N PHE A 105 4.45 -44.98 -21.09
CA PHE A 105 3.01 -44.83 -21.25
C PHE A 105 2.36 -46.10 -21.81
N LYS A 106 3.02 -46.83 -22.71
CA LYS A 106 2.53 -48.15 -23.18
C LYS A 106 2.42 -49.14 -22.02
N MET A 107 3.42 -49.19 -21.13
CA MET A 107 3.40 -50.04 -19.94
C MET A 107 2.31 -49.61 -18.94
N ALA A 108 2.12 -48.31 -18.74
CA ALA A 108 1.08 -47.78 -17.86
C ALA A 108 -0.34 -48.15 -18.37
N VAL A 109 -0.59 -48.01 -19.68
CA VAL A 109 -1.88 -48.38 -20.31
C VAL A 109 -2.10 -49.89 -20.26
N ALA A 110 -1.05 -50.68 -20.49
CA ALA A 110 -1.08 -52.14 -20.38
C ALA A 110 -1.18 -52.65 -18.92
N LYS A 111 -1.09 -51.76 -17.92
CA LYS A 111 -1.05 -52.09 -16.48
C LYS A 111 0.10 -53.03 -16.09
N THR A 112 1.22 -52.93 -16.80
CA THR A 112 2.45 -53.71 -16.52
C THR A 112 3.54 -52.88 -15.85
N LEU A 113 3.27 -51.62 -15.53
CA LEU A 113 4.22 -50.71 -14.89
C LEU A 113 4.47 -51.11 -13.42
N GLU A 114 5.73 -51.21 -13.01
CA GLU A 114 6.09 -51.51 -11.63
C GLU A 114 5.69 -50.39 -10.66
N GLN A 115 5.28 -50.75 -9.44
CA GLN A 115 4.85 -49.78 -8.41
C GLN A 115 5.91 -48.72 -8.07
N LYS A 116 7.20 -49.04 -8.19
CA LYS A 116 8.29 -48.08 -7.89
C LYS A 116 8.29 -46.84 -8.78
N TYR A 117 7.61 -46.87 -9.93
CA TYR A 117 7.45 -45.70 -10.82
C TYR A 117 6.16 -44.92 -10.58
N TYR A 118 5.45 -45.25 -9.50
CA TYR A 118 4.31 -44.48 -9.04
C TYR A 118 4.77 -43.51 -7.95
N GLY A 119 4.25 -42.30 -8.03
CA GLY A 119 4.51 -41.21 -7.10
C GLY A 119 3.25 -40.39 -6.86
N HIS A 120 3.30 -39.48 -5.90
CA HIS A 120 2.17 -38.61 -5.60
C HIS A 120 2.29 -37.29 -6.38
N ARG A 121 1.23 -36.46 -6.41
CA ARG A 121 1.28 -35.14 -7.04
C ARG A 121 1.02 -34.08 -5.99
N ILE A 122 1.92 -33.10 -5.84
CA ILE A 122 1.71 -32.00 -4.90
C ILE A 122 0.41 -31.26 -5.24
N LEU A 123 0.12 -31.04 -6.53
CA LEU A 123 -1.11 -30.36 -6.95
C LEU A 123 -2.41 -31.09 -6.58
N GLU A 124 -2.34 -32.36 -6.20
CA GLU A 124 -3.50 -33.16 -5.83
C GLU A 124 -3.74 -33.22 -4.32
N THR A 125 -2.79 -32.71 -3.53
CA THR A 125 -2.91 -32.63 -2.08
C THR A 125 -4.00 -31.65 -1.66
N THR A 126 -4.55 -31.83 -0.45
CA THR A 126 -5.62 -30.96 0.03
C THR A 126 -5.12 -29.54 0.29
N LEU A 127 -3.92 -29.41 0.83
CA LEU A 127 -3.25 -28.15 1.07
C LEU A 127 -2.94 -27.40 -0.23
N ALA A 128 -2.40 -28.06 -1.26
CA ALA A 128 -2.09 -27.37 -2.52
C ALA A 128 -3.36 -26.87 -3.21
N LYS A 129 -4.45 -27.64 -3.15
CA LYS A 129 -5.76 -27.21 -3.66
C LYS A 129 -6.29 -26.00 -2.89
N LEU A 130 -6.13 -25.97 -1.58
CA LEU A 130 -6.53 -24.84 -0.75
C LEU A 130 -5.70 -23.58 -1.03
N LEU A 131 -4.38 -23.72 -1.12
CA LEU A 131 -3.48 -22.61 -1.50
C LEU A 131 -3.80 -22.08 -2.89
N LYS A 132 -4.15 -22.96 -3.83
CA LYS A 132 -4.65 -22.55 -5.15
C LYS A 132 -5.95 -21.76 -5.07
N GLN A 133 -6.93 -22.20 -4.27
CA GLN A 133 -8.17 -21.45 -4.08
C GLN A 133 -7.91 -20.05 -3.50
N ILE A 134 -6.98 -19.93 -2.53
CA ILE A 134 -6.57 -18.65 -1.97
C ILE A 134 -5.91 -17.76 -3.05
N ALA A 135 -5.01 -18.32 -3.85
CA ALA A 135 -4.37 -17.59 -4.95
C ALA A 135 -5.39 -17.12 -6.01
N ASP A 136 -6.32 -17.99 -6.40
CA ASP A 136 -7.39 -17.66 -7.35
C ASP A 136 -8.27 -16.51 -6.81
N GLN A 137 -8.58 -16.49 -5.51
CA GLN A 137 -9.32 -15.38 -4.87
C GLN A 137 -8.52 -14.06 -4.86
N LEU A 138 -7.20 -14.13 -4.63
CA LEU A 138 -6.33 -12.96 -4.74
C LEU A 138 -6.28 -12.42 -6.18
N ASP A 139 -6.27 -13.29 -7.18
CA ASP A 139 -6.29 -12.88 -8.58
C ASP A 139 -7.62 -12.23 -8.96
N VAL A 140 -8.76 -12.77 -8.51
CA VAL A 140 -10.08 -12.14 -8.66
C VAL A 140 -10.10 -10.76 -7.99
N PHE A 141 -9.54 -10.64 -6.79
CA PHE A 141 -9.40 -9.36 -6.09
C PHE A 141 -8.58 -8.35 -6.91
N LYS A 142 -7.43 -8.77 -7.45
CA LYS A 142 -6.56 -7.94 -8.30
C LYS A 142 -7.26 -7.52 -9.59
N GLN A 143 -7.94 -8.44 -10.25
CA GLN A 143 -8.63 -8.22 -11.52
C GLN A 143 -9.74 -7.17 -11.39
N TYR A 144 -10.47 -7.15 -10.28
CA TYR A 144 -11.54 -6.19 -10.05
C TYR A 144 -11.04 -4.72 -10.09
N ALA A 145 -9.86 -4.45 -9.54
CA ALA A 145 -9.23 -3.12 -9.59
C ALA A 145 -8.90 -2.66 -11.03
N ILE A 146 -8.66 -3.62 -11.93
CA ILE A 146 -8.28 -3.41 -13.33
C ILE A 146 -9.51 -3.25 -14.22
N ASP A 147 -10.57 -4.02 -13.96
CA ASP A 147 -11.73 -4.13 -14.85
C ASP A 147 -12.84 -3.11 -14.56
N HIS A 148 -12.92 -2.55 -13.35
CA HIS A 148 -14.02 -1.66 -12.96
C HIS A 148 -13.53 -0.22 -12.73
N THR A 149 -14.15 0.74 -13.45
CA THR A 149 -13.82 2.17 -13.41
C THR A 149 -14.60 2.96 -12.36
N ASP A 150 -15.87 2.61 -12.14
CA ASP A 150 -16.71 3.19 -11.09
C ASP A 150 -16.73 2.27 -9.88
N VAL A 151 -16.41 2.82 -8.72
CA VAL A 151 -16.21 2.00 -7.54
C VAL A 151 -16.57 2.75 -6.26
N SER A 152 -17.71 3.42 -6.34
CA SER A 152 -18.48 3.86 -5.17
C SER A 152 -18.68 2.76 -4.09
N SER A 153 -18.44 1.48 -4.39
CA SER A 153 -18.55 0.31 -3.51
C SER A 153 -17.22 -0.40 -3.14
N TYR A 154 -16.04 0.22 -3.33
CA TYR A 154 -14.70 -0.41 -3.09
C TYR A 154 -14.63 -1.20 -1.79
N GLN A 155 -15.09 -0.57 -0.71
CA GLN A 155 -14.98 -1.11 0.64
C GLN A 155 -15.78 -2.41 0.81
N ALA A 156 -17.01 -2.48 0.29
CA ALA A 156 -17.85 -3.67 0.43
C ALA A 156 -17.24 -4.88 -0.29
N TYR A 157 -16.73 -4.66 -1.51
CA TYR A 157 -16.05 -5.70 -2.29
C TYR A 157 -14.77 -6.17 -1.61
N ALA A 158 -13.86 -5.24 -1.27
CA ALA A 158 -12.60 -5.58 -0.61
C ALA A 158 -12.84 -6.38 0.66
N ARG A 159 -13.83 -5.96 1.48
CA ARG A 159 -14.19 -6.68 2.70
C ARG A 159 -14.75 -8.07 2.42
N ALA A 160 -15.59 -8.23 1.41
CA ALA A 160 -16.13 -9.55 1.05
C ALA A 160 -15.03 -10.50 0.55
N ALA A 161 -14.15 -10.02 -0.33
CA ALA A 161 -13.04 -10.81 -0.88
C ALA A 161 -12.05 -11.21 0.22
N SER A 162 -11.61 -10.26 1.05
CA SER A 162 -10.69 -10.53 2.16
C SER A 162 -11.29 -11.49 3.19
N LYS A 163 -12.58 -11.35 3.52
CA LYS A 163 -13.27 -12.33 4.38
C LYS A 163 -13.33 -13.71 3.75
N SER A 164 -13.52 -13.80 2.44
CA SER A 164 -13.47 -15.08 1.72
C SER A 164 -12.07 -15.71 1.79
N ILE A 165 -11.01 -14.92 1.61
CA ILE A 165 -9.62 -15.38 1.74
C ILE A 165 -9.34 -15.86 3.16
N VAL A 166 -9.74 -15.10 4.18
CA VAL A 166 -9.58 -15.49 5.59
C VAL A 166 -10.32 -16.79 5.89
N LYS A 167 -11.54 -16.95 5.38
CA LYS A 167 -12.32 -18.20 5.54
C LYS A 167 -11.62 -19.42 4.91
N GLU A 168 -10.92 -19.23 3.80
CA GLU A 168 -10.11 -20.31 3.20
C GLU A 168 -8.85 -20.57 4.03
N LEU A 169 -8.18 -19.53 4.55
CA LEU A 169 -7.06 -19.67 5.48
C LEU A 169 -7.44 -20.38 6.78
N ASP A 170 -8.66 -20.19 7.28
CA ASP A 170 -9.19 -20.87 8.48
C ASP A 170 -9.21 -22.40 8.33
N LYS A 171 -9.22 -22.93 7.11
CA LYS A 171 -9.15 -24.37 6.86
C LYS A 171 -7.74 -24.95 7.06
N ILE A 172 -6.71 -24.09 7.17
CA ILE A 172 -5.36 -24.50 7.53
C ILE A 172 -5.28 -24.59 9.05
N HIS A 173 -5.08 -25.80 9.59
CA HIS A 173 -5.06 -25.99 11.04
C HIS A 173 -3.82 -25.39 11.71
N ASP A 174 -2.70 -25.30 11.00
CA ASP A 174 -1.46 -24.78 11.55
C ASP A 174 -1.47 -23.24 11.63
N LEU A 175 -1.50 -22.71 12.86
CA LEU A 175 -1.55 -21.28 13.13
C LEU A 175 -0.30 -20.55 12.62
N LYS A 176 0.88 -21.16 12.74
CA LYS A 176 2.15 -20.55 12.31
C LYS A 176 2.16 -20.37 10.79
N PHE A 177 1.69 -21.38 10.07
CA PHE A 177 1.60 -21.35 8.62
C PHE A 177 0.57 -20.32 8.14
N ARG A 178 -0.60 -20.25 8.79
CA ARG A 178 -1.60 -19.19 8.51
C ARG A 178 -1.01 -17.79 8.66
N THR A 179 -0.31 -17.54 9.75
CA THR A 179 0.33 -16.25 10.01
C THR A 179 1.38 -15.92 8.96
N ALA A 180 2.20 -16.89 8.56
CA ALA A 180 3.21 -16.70 7.50
C ALA A 180 2.57 -16.37 6.14
N LEU A 181 1.45 -17.01 5.80
CA LEU A 181 0.70 -16.68 4.57
C LEU A 181 0.12 -15.26 4.61
N LEU A 182 -0.45 -14.85 5.76
CA LEU A 182 -0.94 -13.49 5.95
C LEU A 182 0.19 -12.45 5.82
N GLU A 183 1.37 -12.74 6.37
CA GLU A 183 2.53 -11.87 6.26
C GLU A 183 2.98 -11.64 4.83
N VAL A 184 3.01 -12.70 4.01
CA VAL A 184 3.33 -12.56 2.58
C VAL A 184 2.26 -11.75 1.85
N MET A 185 0.97 -11.94 2.15
CA MET A 185 -0.10 -11.15 1.55
C MET A 185 -0.03 -9.66 1.95
N LEU A 186 0.31 -9.37 3.21
CA LEU A 186 0.46 -8.01 3.71
C LEU A 186 1.69 -7.32 3.10
N ALA A 187 2.80 -8.05 2.97
CA ALA A 187 4.07 -7.57 2.43
C ALA A 187 4.09 -7.45 0.89
N ALA A 188 3.09 -7.97 0.19
CA ALA A 188 3.01 -7.97 -1.26
C ALA A 188 3.19 -6.56 -1.84
N ASP A 189 4.21 -6.39 -2.68
CA ASP A 189 4.51 -5.11 -3.34
C ASP A 189 3.52 -4.84 -4.48
N ILE A 190 2.73 -3.79 -4.27
CA ILE A 190 1.69 -3.30 -5.19
C ILE A 190 2.25 -3.06 -6.59
N ASP A 191 3.46 -2.51 -6.71
CA ASP A 191 4.01 -2.13 -8.02
C ASP A 191 4.45 -3.35 -8.84
N THR A 192 5.04 -4.36 -8.20
CA THR A 192 5.43 -5.60 -8.88
C THR A 192 4.21 -6.40 -9.35
N GLU A 193 3.20 -6.57 -8.50
CA GLU A 193 2.02 -7.38 -8.84
C GLU A 193 1.16 -6.74 -9.94
N LEU A 194 0.97 -5.42 -9.89
CA LEU A 194 0.20 -4.71 -10.91
C LEU A 194 0.93 -4.66 -12.25
N THR A 195 2.26 -4.60 -12.27
CA THR A 195 3.02 -4.48 -13.52
C THR A 195 2.81 -5.70 -14.41
N ILE A 196 2.82 -6.92 -13.84
CA ILE A 196 2.58 -8.15 -14.59
C ILE A 196 1.17 -8.15 -15.21
N LEU A 197 0.15 -7.79 -14.43
CA LEU A 197 -1.24 -7.77 -14.88
C LEU A 197 -1.52 -6.64 -15.91
N MET A 198 -0.89 -5.47 -15.75
CA MET A 198 -1.07 -4.34 -16.66
C MET A 198 -0.39 -4.53 -18.03
N VAL A 199 0.71 -5.29 -18.08
CA VAL A 199 1.40 -5.62 -19.35
C VAL A 199 0.49 -6.45 -20.28
N VAL A 200 -0.33 -7.33 -19.71
CA VAL A 200 -1.28 -8.16 -20.47
C VAL A 200 -2.39 -7.32 -21.11
N LYS A 201 -2.89 -6.28 -20.43
CA LYS A 201 -4.06 -5.49 -20.86
C LYS A 201 -3.74 -4.25 -21.72
N LYS A 202 -2.47 -3.92 -21.97
CA LYS A 202 -2.00 -2.74 -22.73
C LYS A 202 -2.75 -1.44 -22.37
N LEU A 203 -2.66 -1.02 -21.11
CA LEU A 203 -3.30 0.21 -20.63
C LEU A 203 -2.47 1.48 -20.93
N SER A 204 -3.13 2.61 -21.12
CA SER A 204 -2.47 3.92 -21.21
C SER A 204 -1.93 4.37 -19.84
N GLU A 205 -0.92 5.26 -19.81
CA GLU A 205 -0.37 5.80 -18.54
C GLU A 205 -1.40 6.42 -17.58
N PRO A 206 -2.40 7.22 -18.02
CA PRO A 206 -3.45 7.70 -17.12
C PRO A 206 -4.30 6.56 -16.56
N GLU A 207 -4.60 5.53 -17.34
CA GLU A 207 -5.33 4.35 -16.87
C GLU A 207 -4.52 3.53 -15.88
N LYS A 208 -3.22 3.32 -16.12
CA LYS A 208 -2.31 2.67 -15.17
C LYS A 208 -2.29 3.40 -13.83
N ASN A 209 -2.20 4.73 -13.84
CA ASN A 209 -2.24 5.53 -12.62
C ASN A 209 -3.60 5.45 -11.92
N SER A 210 -4.69 5.34 -12.68
CA SER A 210 -6.03 5.13 -12.14
C SER A 210 -6.14 3.76 -11.46
N VAL A 211 -5.76 2.67 -12.15
CA VAL A 211 -5.73 1.30 -11.62
C VAL A 211 -4.88 1.22 -10.35
N ARG A 212 -3.67 1.80 -10.35
CA ARG A 212 -2.82 1.85 -9.15
C ARG A 212 -3.53 2.47 -7.96
N LYS A 213 -4.17 3.63 -8.15
CA LYS A 213 -4.92 4.30 -7.07
C LYS A 213 -6.06 3.42 -6.54
N ARG A 214 -6.80 2.76 -7.44
CA ARG A 214 -7.89 1.84 -7.07
C ARG A 214 -7.39 0.67 -6.25
N PHE A 215 -6.31 0.06 -6.70
CA PHE A 215 -5.72 -1.10 -6.04
C PHE A 215 -5.18 -0.73 -4.64
N ILE A 216 -4.51 0.42 -4.49
CA ILE A 216 -4.05 0.91 -3.19
C ILE A 216 -5.23 1.04 -2.20
N ILE A 217 -6.36 1.60 -2.66
CA ILE A 217 -7.56 1.76 -1.82
C ILE A 217 -8.13 0.40 -1.42
N LEU A 218 -8.30 -0.51 -2.38
CA LEU A 218 -8.80 -1.87 -2.13
C LEU A 218 -7.89 -2.64 -1.18
N LYS A 219 -6.57 -2.57 -1.39
CA LYS A 219 -5.57 -3.23 -0.55
C LYS A 219 -5.59 -2.69 0.87
N ALA A 220 -5.75 -1.38 1.06
CA ALA A 220 -5.85 -0.81 2.41
C ALA A 220 -7.03 -1.39 3.22
N TYR A 221 -8.19 -1.58 2.59
CA TYR A 221 -9.33 -2.24 3.26
C TYR A 221 -9.13 -3.74 3.48
N ALA A 222 -8.39 -4.41 2.58
CA ALA A 222 -8.05 -5.81 2.75
C ALA A 222 -7.04 -6.02 3.89
N ASP A 223 -6.01 -5.19 3.93
CA ASP A 223 -4.97 -5.18 4.95
C ASP A 223 -5.55 -4.92 6.35
N GLU A 224 -6.60 -4.10 6.48
CA GLU A 224 -7.35 -3.92 7.74
C GLU A 224 -7.84 -5.28 8.29
N ILE A 225 -8.48 -6.09 7.44
CA ILE A 225 -9.01 -7.40 7.83
C ILE A 225 -7.88 -8.42 8.07
N PHE A 226 -6.86 -8.41 7.22
CA PHE A 226 -5.72 -9.33 7.36
C PHE A 226 -4.93 -9.04 8.63
N GLN A 227 -4.75 -7.77 9.00
CA GLN A 227 -4.10 -7.38 10.23
C GLN A 227 -4.93 -7.77 11.46
N GLU A 228 -6.24 -7.48 11.46
CA GLU A 228 -7.14 -7.90 12.54
C GLU A 228 -7.09 -9.43 12.76
N THR A 229 -7.10 -10.19 11.66
CA THR A 229 -7.00 -11.66 11.69
C THR A 229 -5.64 -12.11 12.21
N LYS A 230 -4.55 -11.46 11.77
CA LYS A 230 -3.19 -11.76 12.24
C LYS A 230 -3.06 -11.54 13.74
N ASP A 231 -3.55 -10.41 14.24
CA ASP A 231 -3.49 -10.05 15.65
C ASP A 231 -4.30 -11.05 16.50
N GLN A 232 -5.47 -11.47 16.02
CA GLN A 232 -6.26 -12.54 16.66
C GLN A 232 -5.47 -13.86 16.73
N LEU A 233 -4.79 -14.27 15.64
CA LEU A 233 -4.00 -15.50 15.63
C LEU A 233 -2.79 -15.44 16.58
N LEU A 234 -2.16 -14.27 16.69
CA LEU A 234 -1.06 -14.07 17.63
C LEU A 234 -1.55 -14.17 19.08
N SER A 235 -2.70 -13.59 19.42
CA SER A 235 -3.28 -13.70 20.76
C SER A 235 -3.61 -15.15 21.15
N LEU A 236 -4.14 -15.95 20.22
CA LEU A 236 -4.40 -17.38 20.45
C LEU A 236 -3.12 -18.19 20.66
N GLY A 237 -2.01 -17.79 20.03
CA GLY A 237 -0.72 -18.44 20.20
C GLY A 237 -0.03 -18.11 21.53
N GLU A 238 -0.32 -16.94 22.13
CA GLU A 238 0.18 -16.55 23.45
C GLU A 238 -0.55 -17.30 24.57
N ASP A 239 -1.86 -17.48 24.47
CA ASP A 239 -2.64 -18.27 25.43
C ASP A 239 -2.20 -19.74 25.47
N ASP A 240 -1.87 -20.32 24.31
CA ASP A 240 -1.41 -21.72 24.20
C ASP A 240 0.05 -21.90 24.68
N ARG A 241 0.84 -20.81 24.69
CA ARG A 241 2.18 -20.77 25.31
C ARG A 241 2.09 -20.64 26.83
N LEU A 242 1.24 -19.75 27.33
CA LEU A 242 1.00 -19.58 28.77
C LEU A 242 0.44 -20.87 29.40
N ALA A 243 -0.46 -21.58 28.70
CA ALA A 243 -0.97 -22.87 29.15
C ALA A 243 0.11 -23.99 29.18
N LYS A 244 1.12 -23.93 28.30
CA LYS A 244 2.25 -24.88 28.29
C LYS A 244 3.34 -24.50 29.29
N GLU A 245 3.52 -23.21 29.58
CA GLU A 245 4.46 -22.70 30.59
C GLU A 245 3.93 -22.88 32.02
N GLU A 246 2.61 -22.87 32.26
CA GLU A 246 2.04 -23.19 33.59
C GLU A 246 2.29 -24.65 34.05
N ILE A 247 2.58 -25.56 33.11
CA ILE A 247 2.95 -26.96 33.42
C ILE A 247 4.47 -27.09 33.71
N ALA A 248 5.27 -26.13 33.27
CA ALA A 248 6.71 -26.06 33.53
C ALA A 248 6.99 -25.04 34.66
N THR A 249 6.57 -25.39 35.87
CA THR A 249 6.74 -24.65 37.13
C THR A 249 7.95 -23.71 37.23
N SER A 250 7.68 -22.52 37.78
CA SER A 250 8.42 -21.90 38.89
C SER A 250 9.95 -21.88 38.76
N THR A 251 10.50 -20.80 38.17
CA THR A 251 11.65 -20.13 38.80
C THR A 251 11.63 -18.65 38.37
N GLN A 252 11.37 -17.76 39.33
CA GLN A 252 11.57 -16.33 39.14
C GLN A 252 13.07 -16.07 38.94
N VAL A 253 13.42 -15.56 37.76
CA VAL A 253 14.65 -14.76 37.59
C VAL A 253 14.21 -13.43 37.00
N ILE A 254 14.26 -12.42 37.85
CA ILE A 254 14.16 -11.02 37.47
C ILE A 254 15.45 -10.70 36.72
N ASP A 255 15.38 -10.62 35.39
CA ASP A 255 16.48 -10.06 34.59
C ASP A 255 16.12 -8.62 34.20
N ARG A 256 16.75 -7.68 34.90
CA ARG A 256 16.76 -6.25 34.59
C ARG A 256 18.03 -5.97 33.79
N GLY A 257 17.96 -6.11 32.46
CA GLY A 257 19.11 -5.89 31.60
C GLY A 257 18.74 -5.49 30.18
N HIS A 258 18.80 -4.18 29.91
CA HIS A 258 18.84 -3.53 28.59
C HIS A 258 17.61 -3.69 27.67
N GLY A 259 16.73 -2.68 27.72
CA GLY A 259 15.59 -2.52 26.83
C GLY A 259 15.99 -2.41 25.36
N TYR A 260 15.80 -3.51 24.62
CA TYR A 260 15.50 -3.48 23.21
C TYR A 260 14.11 -2.89 23.05
N TYR A 261 14.04 -1.62 22.67
CA TYR A 261 12.79 -0.96 22.30
C TYR A 261 12.25 -1.58 21.01
N ASP A 262 10.99 -1.99 21.05
CA ASP A 262 10.20 -2.51 19.92
C ASP A 262 10.19 -1.51 18.74
N TRP A 263 10.36 -2.03 17.53
CA TRP A 263 10.56 -1.24 16.31
C TRP A 263 9.25 -0.69 15.74
N HIS A 264 8.09 -1.17 16.18
CA HIS A 264 6.78 -0.77 15.64
C HIS A 264 6.31 0.64 16.06
N ASP A 265 6.83 1.19 17.16
CA ASP A 265 6.37 2.48 17.71
C ASP A 265 7.18 3.71 17.24
N ARG A 266 8.29 3.53 16.49
CA ARG A 266 9.25 4.62 16.18
C ARG A 266 8.93 5.51 14.97
N PHE A 267 7.81 5.30 14.27
CA PHE A 267 7.73 5.75 12.86
C PHE A 267 7.35 7.21 12.60
N PHE A 268 6.63 7.89 13.49
CA PHE A 268 6.20 9.27 13.21
C PHE A 268 7.32 10.29 13.40
N SER A 269 8.22 9.95 14.30
CA SER A 269 9.27 10.80 14.81
C SER A 269 10.44 10.84 13.81
N TYR A 270 10.97 9.68 13.45
CA TYR A 270 12.32 9.57 12.87
C TYR A 270 12.48 10.28 11.51
N ASP A 271 11.39 10.39 10.74
CA ASP A 271 11.41 10.84 9.34
C ASP A 271 11.08 12.34 9.15
N LEU A 272 10.67 13.07 10.19
CA LEU A 272 10.39 14.51 10.07
C LEU A 272 11.64 15.36 9.84
N ASN A 273 12.84 14.91 10.24
CA ASN A 273 14.08 15.62 9.89
C ASN A 273 14.42 15.54 8.39
N ASN A 274 13.90 14.54 7.67
CA ASN A 274 14.07 14.43 6.22
C ASN A 274 13.14 15.40 5.46
N TYR A 275 12.22 16.07 6.15
CA TYR A 275 11.28 17.03 5.57
C TYR A 275 11.94 18.36 5.13
N GLN A 276 13.09 18.75 5.70
CA GLN A 276 13.74 20.03 5.37
C GLN A 276 15.00 19.95 4.49
N PHE A 277 15.44 18.77 4.05
CA PHE A 277 16.58 18.64 3.12
C PHE A 277 16.29 17.80 1.87
N SER A 278 15.05 17.82 1.37
CA SER A 278 14.90 17.77 -0.08
C SER A 278 15.28 19.16 -0.60
N GLU A 279 16.58 19.40 -0.73
CA GLU A 279 17.08 20.47 -1.57
C GLU A 279 16.27 20.46 -2.89
N ARG A 280 16.05 21.63 -3.48
CA ARG A 280 15.41 21.77 -4.80
C ARG A 280 16.04 20.83 -5.87
N THR A 281 17.25 20.34 -5.62
CA THR A 281 18.11 19.46 -6.41
C THR A 281 17.81 17.95 -6.32
N ALA A 282 17.00 17.45 -5.37
CA ALA A 282 16.76 16.01 -5.28
C ALA A 282 15.99 15.47 -6.51
N PRO A 283 16.40 14.33 -7.10
CA PRO A 283 15.77 13.76 -8.28
C PRO A 283 14.30 13.36 -8.02
N GLY A 284 13.46 13.46 -9.04
CA GLY A 284 12.00 13.39 -8.89
C GLY A 284 11.46 12.07 -8.33
N ASN A 285 12.19 10.98 -8.52
CA ASN A 285 11.89 9.67 -7.95
C ASN A 285 12.00 9.64 -6.41
N ILE A 286 13.04 10.26 -5.85
CA ILE A 286 13.28 10.35 -4.41
C ILE A 286 12.20 11.24 -3.76
N LYS A 287 11.85 12.38 -4.39
CA LYS A 287 10.75 13.24 -3.93
C LYS A 287 9.40 12.51 -3.90
N LYS A 288 9.13 11.64 -4.89
CA LYS A 288 7.89 10.84 -4.96
C LYS A 288 7.84 9.77 -3.88
N GLN A 289 8.95 9.08 -3.61
CA GLN A 289 9.06 8.09 -2.54
C GLN A 289 8.87 8.72 -1.15
N PHE A 290 9.48 9.89 -0.91
CA PHE A 290 9.27 10.63 0.33
C PHE A 290 7.82 11.07 0.52
N ARG A 291 7.16 11.52 -0.55
CA ARG A 291 5.73 11.88 -0.49
C ARG A 291 4.82 10.70 -0.19
N LEU A 292 5.12 9.52 -0.72
CA LEU A 292 4.37 8.30 -0.40
C LEU A 292 4.57 7.90 1.07
N ARG A 293 5.81 7.97 1.58
CA ARG A 293 6.10 7.72 3.01
C ARG A 293 5.37 8.71 3.91
N GLN A 294 5.35 9.99 3.55
CA GLN A 294 4.60 11.02 4.27
C GLN A 294 3.10 10.70 4.33
N ILE A 295 2.48 10.31 3.21
CA ILE A 295 1.04 9.94 3.18
C ILE A 295 0.76 8.76 4.11
N VAL A 296 1.63 7.75 4.14
CA VAL A 296 1.48 6.60 5.05
C VAL A 296 1.58 7.04 6.51
N LEU A 297 2.54 7.89 6.85
CA LEU A 297 2.74 8.40 8.20
C LEU A 297 1.60 9.32 8.65
N GLU A 298 1.11 10.21 7.78
CA GLU A 298 -0.09 11.01 7.98
C GLU A 298 -1.30 10.12 8.27
N THR A 299 -1.47 9.06 7.48
CA THR A 299 -2.61 8.13 7.61
C THR A 299 -2.55 7.38 8.95
N LYS A 300 -1.37 6.88 9.35
CA LYS A 300 -1.17 6.21 10.64
C LYS A 300 -1.42 7.14 11.82
N PHE A 301 -0.85 8.35 11.79
CA PHE A 301 -1.09 9.36 12.83
C PHE A 301 -2.56 9.73 12.91
N LEU A 302 -3.23 9.92 11.78
CA LEU A 302 -4.66 10.22 11.73
C LEU A 302 -5.53 9.09 12.28
N HIS A 303 -5.15 7.84 12.01
CA HIS A 303 -5.85 6.69 12.56
C HIS A 303 -5.73 6.66 14.09
N ALA A 304 -4.50 6.77 14.62
CA ALA A 304 -4.24 6.82 16.06
C ALA A 304 -4.91 8.03 16.73
N PHE A 305 -4.87 9.21 16.10
CA PHE A 305 -5.52 10.43 16.57
C PHE A 305 -7.05 10.29 16.63
N LYS A 306 -7.65 9.61 15.64
CA LYS A 306 -9.09 9.37 15.60
C LYS A 306 -9.53 8.32 16.62
N SER A 307 -8.77 7.25 16.78
CA SER A 307 -9.09 6.14 17.69
C SER A 307 -8.84 6.47 19.17
N ALA A 308 -7.84 7.30 19.47
CA ALA A 308 -7.49 7.67 20.85
C ALA A 308 -8.63 8.37 21.58
N THR A 309 -8.94 7.98 22.81
CA THR A 309 -9.83 8.74 23.72
C THR A 309 -9.22 10.10 24.05
N ALA A 310 -9.98 11.02 24.67
CA ALA A 310 -9.43 12.34 25.02
C ALA A 310 -8.19 12.23 25.94
N ASP A 311 -8.22 11.31 26.91
CA ASP A 311 -7.11 11.10 27.83
C ASP A 311 -5.93 10.37 27.16
N ALA A 312 -6.20 9.37 26.31
CA ALA A 312 -5.17 8.68 25.54
C ALA A 312 -4.52 9.58 24.47
N LEU A 313 -5.27 10.56 23.93
CA LEU A 313 -4.77 11.49 22.93
C LEU A 313 -3.62 12.34 23.49
N LYS A 314 -3.71 12.78 24.74
CA LYS A 314 -2.63 13.53 25.38
C LYS A 314 -1.36 12.70 25.48
N ALA A 315 -1.48 11.46 25.98
CA ALA A 315 -0.34 10.55 26.12
C ALA A 315 0.33 10.25 24.77
N LEU A 316 -0.48 9.98 23.74
CA LEU A 316 -0.02 9.80 22.37
C LEU A 316 0.75 11.04 21.87
N LEU A 317 0.18 12.24 22.05
CA LEU A 317 0.83 13.48 21.58
C LEU A 317 2.12 13.78 22.35
N ASP A 318 2.16 13.53 23.66
CA ASP A 318 3.35 13.67 24.49
C ASP A 318 4.45 12.71 24.05
N GLU A 319 4.12 11.43 23.87
CA GLU A 319 5.06 10.41 23.38
C GLU A 319 5.63 10.80 22.01
N GLN A 320 4.76 11.18 21.06
CA GLN A 320 5.19 11.57 19.72
C GLN A 320 6.02 12.86 19.72
N PHE A 321 5.69 13.80 20.60
CA PHE A 321 6.45 15.03 20.78
C PHE A 321 7.82 14.79 21.41
N GLU A 322 7.96 13.85 22.34
CA GLU A 322 9.26 13.52 22.91
C GLU A 322 10.13 12.75 21.90
N LEU A 323 9.54 11.73 21.27
CA LEU A 323 10.25 10.86 20.34
C LEU A 323 10.68 11.59 19.07
N THR A 324 10.04 12.70 18.68
CA THR A 324 10.36 13.36 17.40
C THR A 324 11.78 13.94 17.36
N PRO A 325 12.66 13.51 16.43
CA PRO A 325 13.90 14.18 16.09
C PRO A 325 13.70 15.46 15.28
N ALA A 326 12.49 15.73 14.79
CA ALA A 326 12.17 17.02 14.18
C ALA A 326 12.45 18.16 15.16
N ARG A 327 12.66 19.36 14.62
CA ARG A 327 12.53 20.55 15.46
C ARG A 327 11.11 20.55 16.06
N LYS A 328 11.04 20.71 17.38
CA LYS A 328 9.76 20.66 18.13
C LYS A 328 8.74 21.67 17.57
N GLU A 329 9.20 22.81 17.05
CA GLU A 329 8.37 23.80 16.36
C GLU A 329 7.72 23.26 15.07
N ASP A 330 8.50 22.64 14.18
CA ASP A 330 8.00 22.08 12.92
C ASP A 330 6.98 20.97 13.17
N PHE A 331 7.26 20.12 14.17
CA PHE A 331 6.32 19.10 14.62
C PHE A 331 5.00 19.71 15.10
N LEU A 332 5.05 20.73 15.97
CA LEU A 332 3.83 21.37 16.49
C LEU A 332 3.02 22.03 15.38
N ASN A 333 3.67 22.70 14.41
CA ASN A 333 2.99 23.32 13.28
C ASN A 333 2.27 22.28 12.41
N TYR A 334 2.94 21.15 12.16
CA TYR A 334 2.38 20.06 11.38
C TYR A 334 1.20 19.38 12.09
N VAL A 335 1.37 19.04 13.38
CA VAL A 335 0.31 18.47 14.22
C VAL A 335 -0.88 19.43 14.32
N GLU A 336 -0.65 20.75 14.40
CA GLU A 336 -1.71 21.77 14.39
C GLU A 336 -2.54 21.73 13.10
N ILE A 337 -1.88 21.64 11.94
CA ILE A 337 -2.55 21.58 10.63
C ILE A 337 -3.44 20.34 10.55
N ILE A 338 -2.86 19.17 10.86
CA ILE A 338 -3.53 17.88 10.73
C ILE A 338 -4.64 17.71 11.78
N GLY A 339 -4.37 18.09 13.03
CA GLY A 339 -5.32 18.03 14.13
C GLY A 339 -6.52 18.95 13.87
N ASN A 340 -6.29 20.20 13.46
CA ASN A 340 -7.38 21.14 13.17
C ASN A 340 -8.23 20.71 11.97
N ALA A 341 -7.63 20.10 10.95
CA ALA A 341 -8.38 19.57 9.80
C ALA A 341 -9.36 18.46 10.23
N ASN A 342 -8.95 17.61 11.16
CA ASN A 342 -9.75 16.46 11.58
C ASN A 342 -10.77 16.80 12.67
N LEU A 343 -10.42 17.70 13.59
CA LEU A 343 -11.35 18.20 14.61
C LEU A 343 -12.49 19.02 14.00
N LYS A 344 -12.30 19.63 12.83
CA LYS A 344 -13.38 20.30 12.08
C LYS A 344 -14.37 19.34 11.43
N SER A 345 -13.96 18.09 11.15
CA SER A 345 -14.77 17.11 10.42
C SER A 345 -15.75 16.33 11.31
N SER A 346 -15.57 16.36 12.63
CA SER A 346 -16.37 15.60 13.60
C SER A 346 -17.01 16.54 14.63
N PHE A 347 -18.18 17.11 14.33
CA PHE A 347 -18.98 17.87 15.31
C PHE A 347 -20.03 16.98 15.99
N GLN A 348 -19.60 16.01 16.81
CA GLN A 348 -20.47 15.24 17.70
C GLN A 348 -19.80 15.04 19.06
N GLY A 349 -20.49 15.46 20.14
CA GLY A 349 -20.21 15.32 21.58
C GLY A 349 -18.80 14.95 22.06
N ALA A 350 -18.34 13.73 21.76
CA ALA A 350 -17.02 13.22 22.15
C ALA A 350 -15.84 14.00 21.53
N SER A 351 -16.06 14.69 20.40
CA SER A 351 -15.03 15.47 19.72
C SER A 351 -14.66 16.78 20.42
N ILE A 352 -15.57 17.32 21.26
CA ILE A 352 -15.34 18.58 21.98
C ILE A 352 -14.24 18.39 23.04
N LYS A 353 -14.34 17.33 23.86
CA LYS A 353 -13.31 17.00 24.86
C LYS A 353 -11.94 16.73 24.22
N LYS A 354 -11.90 16.02 23.09
CA LYS A 354 -10.65 15.80 22.33
C LYS A 354 -10.08 17.12 21.79
N ALA A 355 -10.92 18.00 21.26
CA ALA A 355 -10.49 19.31 20.77
C ALA A 355 -9.91 20.19 21.88
N ASP A 356 -10.51 20.15 23.08
CA ASP A 356 -10.03 20.90 24.23
C ASP A 356 -8.69 20.36 24.74
N VAL A 357 -8.55 19.04 24.89
CA VAL A 357 -7.26 18.40 25.24
C VAL A 357 -6.19 18.76 24.21
N PHE A 358 -6.51 18.68 22.92
CA PHE A 358 -5.59 19.03 21.84
C PHE A 358 -5.14 20.51 21.92
N ARG A 359 -6.07 21.45 22.13
CA ARG A 359 -5.75 22.88 22.25
C ARG A 359 -4.91 23.19 23.47
N VAL A 360 -5.25 22.60 24.62
CA VAL A 360 -4.50 22.77 25.87
C VAL A 360 -3.08 22.24 25.69
N TRP A 361 -2.95 21.05 25.10
CA TRP A 361 -1.66 20.45 24.81
C TRP A 361 -0.81 21.29 23.85
N MET A 362 -1.39 21.77 22.75
CA MET A 362 -0.71 22.65 21.79
C MET A 362 -0.20 23.95 22.45
N LYS A 363 -1.02 24.55 23.33
CA LYS A 363 -0.65 25.76 24.07
C LYS A 363 0.49 25.50 25.05
N ASP A 364 0.42 24.39 25.78
CA ASP A 364 1.43 23.96 26.75
C ASP A 364 2.78 23.75 26.07
N LYS A 365 2.85 22.92 25.01
CA LYS A 365 4.11 22.64 24.30
C LYS A 365 4.70 23.83 23.57
N ARG A 366 3.86 24.75 23.05
CA ARG A 366 4.38 26.02 22.49
C ARG A 366 4.97 26.95 23.55
N GLY A 367 4.43 26.93 24.77
CA GLY A 367 4.98 27.68 25.91
C GLY A 367 6.37 27.21 26.35
N LEU A 368 6.75 25.96 26.01
CA LEU A 368 8.07 25.40 26.30
C LEU A 368 9.15 25.82 25.27
N LEU A 369 8.76 26.42 24.14
CA LEU A 369 9.72 26.88 23.13
C LEU A 369 10.29 28.25 23.49
N PRO A 370 11.61 28.49 23.36
CA PRO A 370 12.20 29.80 23.60
C PRO A 370 11.57 30.86 22.69
N GLU A 371 11.26 32.06 23.21
CA GLU A 371 10.70 33.18 22.43
C GLU A 371 11.53 33.53 21.18
N SER A 372 12.84 33.27 21.21
CA SER A 372 13.76 33.49 20.10
C SER A 372 13.62 32.49 18.93
N GLN A 373 12.92 31.36 19.13
CA GLN A 373 12.62 30.38 18.07
C GLN A 373 11.25 30.61 17.45
N LEU A 374 10.25 31.03 18.24
CA LEU A 374 8.90 31.37 17.76
C LEU A 374 8.86 32.52 16.73
N GLN A 375 9.93 33.33 16.64
CA GLN A 375 10.00 34.49 15.75
C GLN A 375 10.74 34.22 14.42
N LYS A 376 11.35 33.05 14.20
CA LYS A 376 12.15 32.80 12.98
C LYS A 376 11.37 32.31 11.76
N HIS A 377 10.13 31.85 11.95
CA HIS A 377 9.22 31.47 10.85
C HIS A 377 8.03 32.41 10.66
N ALA A 378 8.04 33.60 11.27
CA ALA A 378 7.35 34.72 10.67
C ALA A 378 8.01 34.94 9.31
N GLU A 379 7.41 34.37 8.24
CA GLU A 379 7.74 34.72 6.87
C GLU A 379 7.93 36.23 6.86
N LYS A 380 9.11 36.70 6.39
CA LYS A 380 9.33 38.13 6.12
C LYS A 380 8.02 38.68 5.58
N ASP A 381 7.43 39.62 6.31
CA ASP A 381 6.12 40.18 6.03
C ASP A 381 6.20 40.83 4.65
N THR A 382 5.95 40.04 3.61
CA THR A 382 6.15 40.44 2.21
C THR A 382 4.95 41.22 1.71
N GLY A 383 3.97 41.50 2.58
CA GLY A 383 2.77 42.28 2.26
C GLY A 383 1.92 41.68 1.13
N SER A 384 2.16 40.43 0.72
CA SER A 384 1.53 39.82 -0.46
C SER A 384 0.79 38.54 -0.11
N LEU A 385 -0.41 38.39 -0.66
CA LEU A 385 -1.24 37.20 -0.53
C LEU A 385 -0.73 36.03 -1.37
N PHE A 386 -0.16 36.32 -2.53
CA PHE A 386 0.22 35.34 -3.54
C PHE A 386 1.69 34.96 -3.43
N LEU A 387 2.00 33.72 -3.81
CA LEU A 387 3.38 33.24 -3.90
C LEU A 387 4.16 33.94 -5.02
N ASP A 388 3.49 34.27 -6.12
CA ASP A 388 4.03 35.02 -7.26
C ASP A 388 3.26 36.34 -7.44
N PRO A 389 3.80 37.47 -6.94
CA PRO A 389 3.14 38.78 -7.03
C PRO A 389 2.85 39.20 -8.48
N LEU A 390 3.65 38.75 -9.45
CA LEU A 390 3.50 39.14 -10.86
C LEU A 390 2.23 38.55 -11.50
N ARG A 391 1.68 37.47 -10.93
CA ARG A 391 0.44 36.83 -11.41
C ARG A 391 -0.83 37.38 -10.76
N THR A 392 -0.70 38.32 -9.82
CA THR A 392 -1.84 38.91 -9.10
C THR A 392 -2.90 39.48 -10.05
N SER A 393 -2.48 40.22 -11.08
CA SER A 393 -3.39 40.79 -12.08
C SER A 393 -4.14 39.71 -12.84
N GLN A 394 -3.48 38.62 -13.24
CA GLN A 394 -4.11 37.50 -13.95
C GLN A 394 -5.20 36.83 -13.10
N PHE A 395 -4.96 36.67 -11.80
CA PHE A 395 -5.95 36.09 -10.88
C PHE A 395 -7.15 37.00 -10.64
N LEU A 396 -6.95 38.32 -10.61
CA LEU A 396 -8.03 39.29 -10.49
C LEU A 396 -8.86 39.40 -11.78
N GLU A 397 -8.24 39.27 -12.95
CA GLU A 397 -8.93 39.29 -14.25
C GLU A 397 -9.96 38.16 -14.39
N ILE A 398 -9.75 37.01 -13.74
CA ILE A 398 -10.75 35.93 -13.70
C ILE A 398 -12.05 36.39 -13.03
N LEU A 399 -11.95 37.21 -11.99
CA LEU A 399 -13.12 37.72 -11.26
C LEU A 399 -13.97 38.69 -12.09
N LYS A 400 -13.39 39.28 -13.15
CA LYS A 400 -14.12 40.11 -14.14
C LYS A 400 -14.78 39.27 -15.23
N LYS A 401 -14.22 38.09 -15.54
CA LYS A 401 -14.68 37.22 -16.65
C LYS A 401 -15.78 36.23 -16.30
N VAL A 402 -15.97 35.94 -15.02
CA VAL A 402 -17.00 35.00 -14.55
C VAL A 402 -18.41 35.61 -14.70
N GLU A 403 -19.46 34.81 -14.88
CA GLU A 403 -20.83 35.31 -15.06
C GLU A 403 -21.76 34.93 -13.90
N PRO A 404 -22.42 35.89 -13.23
CA PRO A 404 -22.23 37.34 -13.37
C PRO A 404 -20.88 37.84 -12.79
N PRO A 405 -20.28 38.91 -13.33
CA PRO A 405 -18.94 39.36 -12.92
C PRO A 405 -18.87 39.76 -11.45
N ILE A 406 -17.87 39.21 -10.75
CA ILE A 406 -17.64 39.47 -9.32
C ILE A 406 -17.06 40.87 -9.12
N LEU A 407 -16.13 41.25 -9.99
CA LEU A 407 -15.54 42.59 -10.05
C LEU A 407 -16.06 43.34 -11.28
N ASN A 408 -16.17 44.68 -11.18
CA ASN A 408 -16.38 45.52 -12.36
C ASN A 408 -15.08 45.72 -13.16
N GLU A 409 -15.15 46.44 -14.28
CA GLU A 409 -13.98 46.75 -15.12
C GLU A 409 -12.88 47.49 -14.36
N GLN A 410 -13.27 48.34 -13.40
CA GLN A 410 -12.39 49.09 -12.51
C GLN A 410 -11.78 48.23 -11.37
N GLY A 411 -12.19 46.97 -11.21
CA GLY A 411 -11.70 46.06 -10.17
C GLY A 411 -12.40 46.15 -8.81
N HIS A 412 -13.49 46.92 -8.70
CA HIS A 412 -14.29 47.03 -7.48
C HIS A 412 -15.29 45.87 -7.35
N TYR A 413 -15.57 45.47 -6.12
CA TYR A 413 -16.52 44.41 -5.81
C TYR A 413 -17.98 44.81 -6.15
N ARG A 414 -18.73 43.96 -6.89
CA ARG A 414 -20.06 44.32 -7.44
C ARG A 414 -21.25 43.54 -6.86
N LEU A 415 -21.06 42.34 -6.31
CA LEU A 415 -22.18 41.39 -6.10
C LEU A 415 -23.00 41.60 -4.81
N GLY A 416 -22.71 42.66 -4.04
CA GLY A 416 -23.39 42.98 -2.78
C GLY A 416 -23.01 42.05 -1.62
N GLU A 417 -23.42 42.41 -0.41
CA GLU A 417 -22.90 41.77 0.82
C GLU A 417 -23.21 40.27 0.94
N ARG A 418 -24.37 39.84 0.43
CA ARG A 418 -24.81 38.44 0.48
C ARG A 418 -24.01 37.51 -0.44
N SER A 419 -23.24 38.06 -1.37
CA SER A 419 -22.51 37.32 -2.40
C SER A 419 -21.00 37.26 -2.16
N LYS A 420 -20.51 37.72 -0.99
CA LYS A 420 -19.07 37.70 -0.65
C LYS A 420 -18.49 36.28 -0.62
N SER A 421 -19.34 35.25 -0.52
CA SER A 421 -18.91 33.86 -0.62
C SER A 421 -18.40 33.46 -2.02
N ALA A 422 -18.66 34.25 -3.06
CA ALA A 422 -18.04 34.05 -4.38
C ALA A 422 -16.51 34.31 -4.34
N ILE A 423 -16.06 35.31 -3.57
CA ILE A 423 -14.63 35.56 -3.31
C ILE A 423 -14.02 34.43 -2.50
N VAL A 424 -14.77 33.87 -1.55
CA VAL A 424 -14.33 32.70 -0.77
C VAL A 424 -14.11 31.48 -1.68
N ALA A 425 -14.96 31.28 -2.70
CA ALA A 425 -14.77 30.21 -3.69
C ALA A 425 -13.50 30.41 -4.51
N TRP A 426 -13.29 31.62 -5.04
CA TRP A 426 -12.06 31.96 -5.75
C TRP A 426 -10.81 31.75 -4.90
N PHE A 427 -10.85 32.20 -3.65
CA PHE A 427 -9.74 32.04 -2.72
C PHE A 427 -9.44 30.56 -2.43
N ASP A 428 -10.46 29.75 -2.13
CA ASP A 428 -10.31 28.31 -1.85
C ASP A 428 -9.69 27.56 -3.04
N ILE A 429 -10.10 27.89 -4.27
CA ILE A 429 -9.53 27.28 -5.49
C ILE A 429 -8.05 27.64 -5.63
N LEU A 430 -7.66 28.91 -5.42
CA LEU A 430 -6.27 29.34 -5.49
C LEU A 430 -5.41 28.75 -4.36
N ASP A 431 -5.98 28.55 -3.18
CA ASP A 431 -5.28 27.98 -2.01
C ASP A 431 -4.99 26.49 -2.28
N ARG A 432 -5.99 25.74 -2.77
CA ARG A 432 -5.82 24.34 -3.20
C ARG A 432 -4.86 24.17 -4.37
N ALA A 433 -4.81 25.15 -5.28
CA ALA A 433 -3.86 25.17 -6.39
C ALA A 433 -2.44 25.57 -5.96
N GLY A 434 -2.20 25.84 -4.67
CA GLY A 434 -0.89 26.23 -4.14
C GLY A 434 -0.41 27.57 -4.69
N LYS A 435 -1.32 28.51 -4.95
CA LYS A 435 -1.00 29.87 -5.45
C LYS A 435 -0.97 30.91 -4.33
N ILE A 436 -1.53 30.58 -3.18
CA ILE A 436 -1.55 31.41 -1.96
C ILE A 436 -0.46 30.95 -1.00
N ARG A 437 0.12 31.89 -0.25
CA ARG A 437 1.14 31.58 0.76
C ARG A 437 0.56 30.76 1.92
N THR A 438 1.19 29.61 2.16
CA THR A 438 0.90 28.72 3.29
C THR A 438 1.57 29.26 4.55
N GLY A 439 0.79 29.71 5.54
CA GLY A 439 1.33 30.27 6.80
C GLY A 439 0.65 31.57 7.24
N LEU A 440 -0.07 32.25 6.34
CA LEU A 440 -0.83 33.45 6.70
C LEU A 440 -2.02 33.11 7.61
N THR A 441 -2.14 33.84 8.72
CA THR A 441 -3.31 33.75 9.62
C THR A 441 -4.58 34.16 8.87
N ALA A 442 -5.74 33.66 9.31
CA ALA A 442 -7.02 34.03 8.72
C ALA A 442 -7.26 35.56 8.74
N GLY A 443 -6.79 36.24 9.79
CA GLY A 443 -6.83 37.70 9.89
C GLY A 443 -6.00 38.37 8.79
N LYS A 444 -4.75 37.93 8.61
CA LYS A 444 -3.86 38.51 7.59
C LYS A 444 -4.34 38.20 6.16
N LYS A 445 -4.86 36.99 5.90
CA LYS A 445 -5.52 36.64 4.64
C LYS A 445 -6.68 37.60 4.33
N THR A 446 -7.50 37.90 5.34
CA THR A 446 -8.64 38.83 5.21
C THR A 446 -8.17 40.24 4.89
N GLU A 447 -7.17 40.74 5.64
CA GLU A 447 -6.57 42.07 5.45
C GLU A 447 -6.03 42.25 4.03
N LEU A 448 -5.21 41.29 3.57
CA LEU A 448 -4.59 41.33 2.24
C LEU A 448 -5.62 41.24 1.11
N ILE A 449 -6.67 40.43 1.26
CA ILE A 449 -7.75 40.38 0.25
C ILE A 449 -8.51 41.71 0.20
N ASN A 450 -8.83 42.31 1.34
CA ASN A 450 -9.51 43.62 1.35
C ASN A 450 -8.63 44.75 0.81
N GLN A 451 -7.31 44.65 0.94
CA GLN A 451 -6.36 45.56 0.28
C GLN A 451 -6.32 45.35 -1.24
N LEU A 452 -6.44 44.10 -1.70
CA LEU A 452 -6.41 43.74 -3.12
C LEU A 452 -7.70 44.07 -3.87
N ILE A 453 -8.85 44.00 -3.19
CA ILE A 453 -10.17 44.17 -3.80
C ILE A 453 -10.92 45.31 -3.12
N PRO A 454 -10.98 46.50 -3.75
CA PRO A 454 -11.75 47.63 -3.24
C PRO A 454 -13.22 47.26 -2.98
N ASP A 455 -13.79 47.85 -1.93
CA ASP A 455 -15.20 47.72 -1.51
C ASP A 455 -15.66 46.32 -1.06
N LEU A 456 -14.76 45.33 -0.99
CA LEU A 456 -15.13 43.97 -0.61
C LEU A 456 -15.56 43.86 0.87
N ASN A 457 -14.80 44.46 1.78
CA ASN A 457 -15.05 44.47 3.23
C ASN A 457 -15.45 43.07 3.78
N ILE A 458 -14.65 42.04 3.50
CA ILE A 458 -14.90 40.67 3.99
C ILE A 458 -14.37 40.52 5.42
N ASP A 459 -15.13 39.85 6.30
CA ASP A 459 -14.70 39.54 7.67
C ASP A 459 -13.99 38.17 7.74
N LYS A 460 -13.11 37.98 8.73
CA LYS A 460 -12.37 36.73 8.99
C LYS A 460 -13.28 35.51 9.12
N ARG A 461 -14.52 35.70 9.60
CA ARG A 461 -15.53 34.64 9.75
C ARG A 461 -16.08 34.16 8.41
N SER A 462 -15.86 34.89 7.33
CA SER A 462 -16.43 34.60 6.02
C SER A 462 -15.79 33.38 5.33
N PHE A 463 -14.53 33.07 5.62
CA PHE A 463 -13.83 31.91 5.06
C PHE A 463 -14.39 30.56 5.52
N GLY A 464 -15.22 30.54 6.57
CA GLY A 464 -15.96 29.34 7.01
C GLY A 464 -17.29 29.11 6.27
N ASN A 465 -17.73 30.03 5.41
CA ASN A 465 -19.06 30.01 4.81
C ASN A 465 -19.12 29.37 3.41
N THR A 466 -18.48 28.21 3.22
CA THR A 466 -18.41 27.50 1.92
C THR A 466 -19.75 26.90 1.46
N HIS A 467 -20.75 26.82 2.34
CA HIS A 467 -22.06 26.24 2.03
C HIS A 467 -23.05 27.23 1.38
N LYS A 468 -22.68 28.51 1.25
CA LYS A 468 -23.59 29.55 0.74
C LYS A 468 -23.80 29.45 -0.78
N ARG A 469 -24.97 29.92 -1.24
CA ARG A 469 -25.43 29.84 -2.64
C ARG A 469 -24.38 30.36 -3.64
N ALA A 470 -23.91 31.60 -3.43
CA ALA A 470 -22.91 32.22 -4.31
C ALA A 470 -21.53 31.54 -4.27
N PHE A 471 -21.20 30.72 -3.28
CA PHE A 471 -19.99 29.88 -3.38
C PHE A 471 -20.20 28.79 -4.44
N LYS A 472 -21.32 28.07 -4.35
CA LYS A 472 -21.66 26.95 -5.25
C LYS A 472 -21.82 27.41 -6.70
N ASP A 473 -22.51 28.53 -6.92
CA ASP A 473 -22.81 29.05 -8.25
C ASP A 473 -21.53 29.44 -9.01
N TYR A 474 -20.51 29.92 -8.30
CA TYR A 474 -19.28 30.43 -8.89
C TYR A 474 -18.13 29.42 -8.93
N HIS A 475 -18.11 28.42 -8.04
CA HIS A 475 -16.95 27.54 -7.86
C HIS A 475 -16.52 26.85 -9.17
N HIS A 476 -17.45 26.23 -9.91
CA HIS A 476 -17.12 25.49 -11.13
C HIS A 476 -16.60 26.40 -12.26
N GLN A 477 -17.21 27.58 -12.42
CA GLN A 477 -16.78 28.55 -13.44
C GLN A 477 -15.38 29.10 -13.13
N LEU A 478 -15.16 29.49 -11.88
CA LEU A 478 -13.86 30.00 -11.41
C LEU A 478 -12.77 28.93 -11.54
N GLU A 479 -13.06 27.67 -11.18
CA GLU A 479 -12.11 26.57 -11.30
C GLU A 479 -11.70 26.33 -12.76
N THR A 480 -12.67 26.39 -13.68
CA THR A 480 -12.43 26.22 -15.12
C THR A 480 -11.57 27.36 -15.68
N LEU A 481 -11.82 28.61 -15.25
CA LEU A 481 -11.04 29.77 -15.68
C LEU A 481 -9.62 29.76 -15.09
N ILE A 482 -9.47 29.39 -13.82
CA ILE A 482 -8.16 29.29 -13.15
C ILE A 482 -7.31 28.18 -13.78
N LYS A 483 -7.90 27.05 -14.18
CA LYS A 483 -7.20 25.94 -14.86
C LYS A 483 -6.65 26.31 -16.25
N LYS A 484 -7.15 27.39 -16.86
CA LYS A 484 -6.68 27.89 -18.17
C LYS A 484 -5.50 28.87 -18.07
N LEU A 485 -5.15 29.32 -16.85
CA LEU A 485 -3.95 30.12 -16.55
C LEU A 485 -2.76 29.22 -16.20
#